data_AF-A6R4J9-F1
#
_entry.id   AF-A6R4J9-F1
#
_cell.length_a   1.000
_cell.length_b   1.000
_cell.length_c   1.000
_cell.angle_alpha   90.00
_cell.angle_beta   90.00
_cell.angle_gamma   90.00
#
_symmetry.space_group_name_H-M   'P 1'
#
loop_
_entity.id
_entity.type
_entity.pdbx_description
1 polymer ?
#
loop_
_entity_poly.entity_id
_entity_poly.type
_entity_poly.pdbx_seq_one_letter_code
_entity_poly.pdbx_strand_id
1 'polypeptide(L)' 'MSKWSKLQLPSDSRAPPLLYKYLTSKLGCEIYVTDLAHVWSQSLSRKEILKNASKYNTSIDPGEDEEQYFVFLQKIF' A
#
# COMPACT_ATOMS: atom_id res chain seq x y z
N MET A 1 7.67 1.41 12.82
CA MET A 1 6.69 0.53 13.51
C MET A 1 5.37 0.65 12.77
N SER A 2 4.89 -0.41 12.11
CA SER A 2 3.59 -0.35 11.43
C SER A 2 2.48 -0.26 12.47
N LYS A 3 1.66 0.78 12.41
CA LYS A 3 0.50 0.97 13.28
C LYS A 3 -0.77 0.71 12.48
N TRP A 4 -1.79 0.19 13.15
CA TRP A 4 -3.12 0.15 12.57
C TRP A 4 -3.71 1.56 12.54
N SER A 5 -4.26 1.92 11.39
CA SER A 5 -4.90 3.21 11.13
C SER A 5 -6.31 2.98 10.61
N LYS A 6 -7.24 3.89 10.94
CA LYS A 6 -8.61 3.82 10.41
C LYS A 6 -8.61 4.16 8.92
N LEU A 7 -9.19 3.29 8.10
CA LEU A 7 -9.42 3.56 6.70
C LEU A 7 -10.57 4.57 6.56
N GLN A 8 -10.30 5.69 5.89
CA GLN A 8 -11.32 6.70 5.63
C GLN A 8 -12.17 6.23 4.45
N LEU A 9 -13.37 5.74 4.76
CA LEU A 9 -14.35 5.35 3.76
C LEU A 9 -15.28 6.54 3.44
N PRO A 10 -15.84 6.62 2.23
CA PRO A 10 -16.89 7.58 1.90
C PRO A 10 -18.03 7.55 2.93
N SER A 11 -18.64 8.70 3.21
CA SER A 11 -19.66 8.83 4.27
C SER A 11 -20.92 7.99 4.03
N ASP A 12 -21.19 7.62 2.77
CA ASP A 12 -22.28 6.77 2.31
C ASP A 12 -21.91 5.27 2.28
N SER A 13 -20.69 4.92 2.69
CA SER A 13 -20.24 3.53 2.83
C SER A 13 -21.10 2.77 3.84
N ARG A 14 -21.72 1.68 3.40
CA ARG A 14 -22.38 0.70 4.29
C ARG A 14 -21.40 -0.28 4.93
N ALA A 15 -20.11 -0.21 4.60
CA ALA A 15 -19.10 -1.11 5.14
C ALA A 15 -18.81 -0.78 6.62
N PRO A 16 -18.44 -1.79 7.43
CA PRO A 16 -18.01 -1.57 8.80
C PRO A 16 -16.73 -0.71 8.85
N PRO A 17 -16.38 -0.14 10.01
CA PRO A 17 -15.10 0.53 10.20
C PRO A 17 -13.95 -0.41 9.84
N LEU A 18 -13.15 -0.03 8.85
CA LEU A 18 -11.97 -0.79 8.45
C LEU A 18 -10.72 -0.17 9.10
N LEU A 19 -9.83 -1.05 9.56
CA LEU A 19 -8.47 -0.70 9.93
C LEU A 19 -7.52 -1.24 8.89
N TYR A 20 -6.47 -0.51 8.59
CA TYR A 20 -5.41 -0.99 7.72
C TYR A 20 -4.03 -0.80 8.37
N LYS A 21 -3.08 -1.63 7.97
CA LYS A 21 -1.65 -1.43 8.22
C LYS A 21 -0.90 -1.88 6.97
N TYR A 22 0.31 -1.36 6.81
CA TYR A 22 1.20 -1.81 5.75
C TYR A 22 2.61 -2.04 6.28
N LEU A 23 3.36 -2.87 5.57
CA LEU A 23 4.77 -3.13 5.76
C LEU A 23 5.47 -2.90 4.42
N THR A 24 6.51 -2.09 4.42
CA THR A 24 7.31 -1.83 3.22
C THR A 24 8.73 -2.36 3.42
N SER A 25 9.32 -2.85 2.33
CA SER A 25 10.70 -3.34 2.29
C SER A 25 11.30 -3.12 0.89
N LYS A 26 12.60 -3.37 0.74
CA LYS A 26 13.27 -3.40 -0.56
C LYS A 26 12.67 -4.43 -1.53
N LEU A 27 12.04 -5.48 -1.00
CA LEU A 27 11.53 -6.59 -1.80
C LEU A 27 10.07 -6.39 -2.25
N GLY A 28 9.36 -5.44 -1.64
CA GLY A 28 7.95 -5.24 -1.88
C GLY A 28 7.22 -4.61 -0.70
N CYS A 29 5.90 -4.68 -0.73
CA CYS A 29 5.05 -4.28 0.37
C CYS A 29 3.96 -5.32 0.67
N GLU A 30 3.50 -5.31 1.92
CA GLU A 30 2.34 -6.07 2.36
C GLU A 30 1.34 -5.14 3.00
N ILE A 31 0.08 -5.28 2.62
CA ILE A 31 -1.04 -4.50 3.15
C ILE A 31 -1.98 -5.47 3.86
N TYR A 32 -2.46 -5.05 5.02
CA TYR A 32 -3.44 -5.77 5.82
C TYR A 32 -4.64 -4.86 6.05
N VAL A 33 -5.84 -5.42 5.94
CA VAL A 33 -7.09 -4.73 6.23
C VAL A 33 -7.93 -5.62 7.14
N THR A 34 -8.65 -5.04 8.09
CA THR A 34 -9.53 -5.78 8.99
C THR A 34 -10.78 -4.97 9.33
N ASP A 35 -11.90 -5.67 9.48
CA ASP A 35 -13.16 -5.16 10.04
C ASP A 35 -13.35 -5.58 11.52
N LEU A 36 -12.29 -6.09 12.16
CA LEU A 36 -12.25 -6.73 13.48
C LEU A 36 -12.91 -8.13 13.56
N ALA A 37 -13.53 -8.62 12.49
CA ALA A 37 -14.02 -10.00 12.39
C ALA A 37 -13.10 -10.87 11.52
N HIS A 38 -12.58 -10.30 10.43
CA HIS A 38 -11.69 -10.94 9.47
C HIS A 38 -10.46 -10.07 9.21
N VAL A 39 -9.38 -10.71 8.74
CA VAL A 39 -8.18 -10.03 8.28
C VAL A 39 -7.92 -10.45 6.84
N TRP A 40 -7.84 -9.47 5.95
CA TRP A 40 -7.40 -9.65 4.58
C TRP A 40 -5.97 -9.15 4.45
N SER A 41 -5.18 -9.83 3.63
CA SER A 41 -3.83 -9.40 3.31
C SER A 41 -3.58 -9.48 1.81
N GLN A 42 -2.69 -8.61 1.35
CA GLN A 42 -2.16 -8.64 0.00
C GLN A 42 -0.67 -8.30 0.04
N SER A 43 0.13 -9.10 -0.63
CA SER A 43 1.54 -8.82 -0.87
C SER A 43 1.75 -8.37 -2.31
N LEU A 44 2.64 -7.41 -2.49
CA LEU A 44 3.07 -6.90 -3.78
C LEU A 44 4.59 -6.98 -3.83
N SER A 45 5.10 -7.76 -4.77
CA SER A 45 6.54 -7.80 -5.05
C SER A 45 7.02 -6.50 -5.68
N ARG A 46 8.32 -6.20 -5.56
CA ARG A 46 8.94 -5.07 -6.26
C ARG A 46 8.60 -5.06 -7.74
N LYS A 47 8.62 -6.22 -8.41
CA LYS A 47 8.28 -6.35 -9.83
C LYS A 47 6.84 -5.91 -10.14
N GLU A 48 5.89 -6.29 -9.30
CA GLU A 48 4.49 -5.87 -9.45
C GLU A 48 4.31 -4.39 -9.18
N ILE A 49 5.03 -3.85 -8.19
CA ILE A 49 5.04 -2.41 -7.89
C ILE A 49 5.55 -1.61 -9.09
N LEU A 50 6.68 -2.00 -9.68
CA LEU A 50 7.23 -1.35 -10.89
C LEU A 50 6.25 -1.43 -12.06
N LYS A 51 5.67 -2.61 -12.29
CA LYS A 51 4.67 -2.82 -13.34
C LYS A 51 3.45 -1.92 -13.14
N ASN A 52 2.98 -1.79 -11.90
CA ASN A 52 1.84 -0.95 -11.57
C ASN A 52 2.18 0.53 -11.73
N ALA A 53 3.32 0.99 -11.24
CA ALA A 53 3.78 2.37 -11.39
C ALA A 53 3.83 2.79 -12.86
N SER A 54 4.42 1.95 -13.71
CA SER A 54 4.44 2.15 -15.17
C SER A 54 3.03 2.16 -15.77
N LYS A 55 2.17 1.20 -15.38
CA LYS A 55 0.78 1.11 -15.86
C LYS A 55 -0.06 2.34 -15.50
N TYR A 56 0.14 2.90 -14.31
CA TYR A 56 -0.60 4.07 -13.81
C TYR A 56 0.10 5.39 -14.13
N ASN A 57 1.22 5.36 -14.86
CA ASN A 57 2.00 6.52 -15.26
C ASN A 57 2.27 7.48 -14.08
N THR A 58 2.79 6.93 -12.99
CA THR A 58 3.03 7.68 -11.75
C THR A 58 4.11 8.74 -11.94
N SER A 59 4.00 9.86 -11.22
CA SER A 59 4.95 10.98 -11.34
C SER A 59 6.34 10.70 -10.76
N ILE A 60 6.48 9.62 -10.00
CA ILE A 60 7.75 9.10 -9.47
C ILE A 60 7.97 7.76 -10.16
N ASP A 61 9.14 7.55 -10.75
CA ASP A 61 9.52 6.28 -11.38
C ASP A 61 10.30 5.40 -10.38
N PRO A 62 9.65 4.41 -9.74
CA PRO A 62 10.34 3.52 -8.82
C PRO A 62 11.36 2.58 -9.48
N GLY A 63 11.47 2.59 -10.82
CA GLY A 63 12.39 1.79 -11.61
C GLY A 63 13.75 2.44 -11.89
N GLU A 64 13.90 3.74 -11.65
CA GLU A 64 15.14 4.50 -11.95
C GLU A 64 16.31 4.03 -11.07
N ASP A 65 16.13 4.02 -9.75
CA ASP A 65 17.10 3.52 -8.77
C ASP A 65 16.44 3.06 -7.45
N GLU A 66 17.25 2.65 -6.46
CA GLU A 66 16.73 2.27 -5.13
C GLU A 66 16.14 3.46 -4.36
N GLU A 67 16.66 4.67 -4.52
CA GLU A 67 16.21 5.85 -3.79
C GLU A 67 14.81 6.26 -4.26
N GLN A 68 14.58 6.32 -5.58
CA GLN A 68 13.27 6.58 -6.17
C GLN A 68 12.24 5.54 -5.78
N TYR A 69 12.64 4.26 -5.69
CA TYR A 69 11.76 3.20 -5.18
C TYR A 69 11.30 3.48 -3.75
N PHE A 70 12.21 3.90 -2.86
CA PHE A 70 11.83 4.24 -1.48
C PHE A 70 10.99 5.52 -1.40
N VAL A 71 11.31 6.54 -2.17
CA VAL A 71 10.53 7.79 -2.24
C VAL A 71 9.10 7.49 -2.73
N PHE A 72 8.96 6.64 -3.73
CA PHE A 72 7.66 6.18 -4.24
C PHE A 72 6.85 5.50 -3.12
N LEU A 73 7.44 4.55 -2.40
CA LEU A 73 6.77 3.86 -1.30
C LEU A 73 6.36 4.82 -0.18
N GLN A 74 7.19 5.81 0.17
CA GLN A 74 6.86 6.83 1.18
C GLN A 74 5.72 7.77 0.77
N LYS A 75 5.40 7.89 -0.51
CA LYS A 75 4.32 8.77 -0.99
C LYS A 75 2.96 8.08 -1.06
N ILE A 76 2.95 6.77 -1.22
CA ILE A 76 1.72 5.96 -1.26
C ILE A 76 1.20 5.67 0.16
N PHE A 77 2.12 5.55 1.11
CA PHE A 77 1.87 5.00 2.43
C PHE A 77 2.16 6.02 3.54
#